data_AF-A0A8J2K9S0-F1
#
_entry.id   AF-A0A8J2K9S0-F1
#
_cell.length_a   1.000
_cell.length_b   1.000
_cell.length_c   1.000
_cell.angle_alpha   90.00
_cell.angle_beta   90.00
_cell.angle_gamma   90.00
#
_symmetry.space_group_name_H-M   'P 1'
#
loop_
_entity.id
_entity.type
_entity.pdbx_description
1 polymer ?
#
loop_
_entity_poly.entity_id
_entity_poly.type
_entity_poly.pdbx_seq_one_letter_code
_entity_poly.pdbx_strand_id
1 'polypeptide(L)'
;MPKRTTSNSELTTYQPSLHVTKEGNPLAGNELWQSYAVYRLTHWGLKSINGKDVSAELRSGTLTKCFDSLGYVALSCLHQTALTPLAKRLHTLHCFCCCSSSSSEDSGDLID
;
A
#
# COMPACT_ATOMS: atom_id res chain seq x y z
N MET A 1 10.12 55.58 4.47
CA MET A 1 10.62 54.32 3.90
C MET A 1 9.87 53.16 4.53
N PRO A 2 9.01 52.43 3.80
CA PRO A 2 8.26 51.33 4.38
C PRO A 2 9.21 50.13 4.59
N LYS A 3 9.20 49.59 5.82
CA LYS A 3 9.99 48.42 6.20
C LYS A 3 9.41 47.20 5.48
N ARG A 4 10.26 46.52 4.70
CA ARG A 4 9.94 45.26 4.01
C ARG A 4 9.66 44.21 5.08
N THR A 5 8.39 43.92 5.34
CA THR A 5 7.97 42.78 6.15
C THR A 5 8.29 41.52 5.36
N THR A 6 9.31 40.79 5.81
CA THR A 6 9.58 39.41 5.40
C THR A 6 8.38 38.55 5.79
N SER A 7 7.48 38.31 4.84
CA SER A 7 6.47 37.26 4.93
C SER A 7 7.21 35.92 5.00
N ASN A 8 7.19 35.30 6.16
CA ASN A 8 7.57 33.90 6.33
C ASN A 8 6.72 33.07 5.36
N SER A 9 7.35 32.52 4.34
CA SER A 9 6.76 31.48 3.50
C SER A 9 6.57 30.23 4.37
N GLU A 10 5.35 30.01 4.85
CA GLU A 10 4.92 28.74 5.44
C GLU A 10 5.26 27.61 4.46
N LEU A 11 6.17 26.73 4.86
CA LEU A 11 6.40 25.46 4.19
C LEU A 11 5.12 24.63 4.33
N THR A 12 4.24 24.70 3.35
CA THR A 12 3.11 23.78 3.25
C THR A 12 3.69 22.38 3.00
N THR A 13 3.72 21.57 4.05
CA THR A 13 4.02 20.14 3.91
C THR A 13 3.02 19.56 2.93
N TYR A 14 3.49 19.12 1.76
CA TYR A 14 2.64 18.51 0.75
C TYR A 14 2.06 17.21 1.32
N GLN A 15 0.78 17.23 1.69
CA GLN A 15 0.07 16.06 2.17
C GLN A 15 -0.59 15.34 0.97
N PRO A 16 -0.32 14.04 0.75
CA PRO A 16 -0.94 13.28 -0.32
C PRO A 16 -2.46 13.25 -0.14
N SER A 17 -3.17 13.82 -1.10
CA SER A 17 -4.63 13.92 -1.09
C SER A 17 -5.21 13.56 -2.45
N LEU A 18 -6.47 13.11 -2.44
CA LEU A 18 -7.20 12.76 -3.66
C LEU A 18 -8.43 13.67 -3.78
N HIS A 19 -8.60 14.31 -4.94
CA HIS A 19 -9.81 15.07 -5.24
C HIS A 19 -10.54 14.45 -6.44
N VAL A 20 -11.82 14.13 -6.25
CA VAL A 20 -12.70 13.52 -7.24
C VAL A 20 -13.97 14.37 -7.31
N THR A 21 -14.15 15.05 -8.44
CA THR A 21 -15.36 15.83 -8.75
C THR A 21 -16.53 14.91 -9.08
N LYS A 22 -17.76 15.37 -8.83
CA LYS A 22 -18.96 14.59 -9.14
C LYS A 22 -19.39 14.76 -10.60
N GLU A 23 -19.08 15.91 -11.15
CA GLU A 23 -19.45 16.31 -12.51
C GLU A 23 -18.67 15.46 -13.52
N GLY A 24 -19.40 14.70 -14.33
CA GLY A 24 -18.82 13.87 -15.40
C GLY A 24 -18.03 12.64 -14.92
N ASN A 25 -17.99 12.35 -13.61
CA ASN A 25 -17.27 11.20 -13.07
C ASN A 25 -18.22 10.08 -12.64
N PRO A 26 -18.30 8.97 -13.39
CA PRO A 26 -19.17 7.84 -13.01
C PRO A 26 -18.77 7.19 -11.70
N LEU A 27 -17.50 7.33 -11.26
CA LEU A 27 -17.05 6.84 -9.96
C LEU A 27 -17.79 7.50 -8.81
N ALA A 28 -18.14 8.79 -8.94
CA ALA A 28 -18.80 9.54 -7.90
C ALA A 28 -20.21 9.00 -7.56
N GLY A 29 -20.82 8.21 -8.45
CA GLY A 29 -22.09 7.52 -8.23
C GLY A 29 -21.97 6.17 -7.51
N ASN A 30 -20.75 5.67 -7.25
CA ASN A 30 -20.54 4.37 -6.61
C ASN A 30 -20.25 4.53 -5.10
N GLU A 31 -21.12 4.01 -4.23
CA GLU A 31 -20.98 4.17 -2.78
C GLU A 31 -19.65 3.65 -2.19
N LEU A 32 -18.99 2.71 -2.87
CA LEU A 32 -17.74 2.08 -2.41
C LEU A 32 -16.47 2.74 -2.95
N TRP A 33 -16.55 3.76 -3.82
CA TRP A 33 -15.36 4.31 -4.47
C TRP A 33 -14.36 4.90 -3.47
N GLN A 34 -14.85 5.57 -2.41
CA GLN A 34 -13.99 6.18 -1.38
C GLN A 34 -13.27 5.11 -0.57
N SER A 35 -14.02 4.12 -0.12
CA SER A 35 -13.52 2.93 0.57
C SER A 35 -12.43 2.22 -0.24
N TYR A 36 -12.66 2.03 -1.54
CA TYR A 36 -11.69 1.42 -2.43
C TYR A 36 -10.45 2.31 -2.66
N ALA A 37 -10.65 3.62 -2.83
CA ALA A 37 -9.56 4.58 -2.97
C ALA A 37 -8.68 4.59 -1.71
N VAL A 38 -9.28 4.56 -0.51
CA VAL A 38 -8.52 4.45 0.74
C VAL A 38 -7.76 3.14 0.81
N TYR A 39 -8.41 2.00 0.55
CA TYR A 39 -7.74 0.69 0.52
C TYR A 39 -6.51 0.69 -0.42
N ARG A 40 -6.67 1.24 -1.63
CA ARG A 40 -5.61 1.27 -2.64
C ARG A 40 -4.53 2.32 -2.41
N LEU A 41 -4.84 3.46 -1.79
CA LEU A 41 -3.90 4.58 -1.70
C LEU A 41 -3.32 4.76 -0.29
N THR A 42 -3.81 4.03 0.71
CA THR A 42 -3.27 4.08 2.09
C THR A 42 -1.79 3.72 2.12
N HIS A 43 -1.36 2.71 1.34
CA HIS A 43 0.06 2.32 1.29
C HIS A 43 0.94 3.34 0.54
N TRP A 44 0.35 4.32 -0.14
CA TRP A 44 1.03 5.49 -0.72
C TRP A 44 0.92 6.74 0.16
N GLY A 45 0.40 6.59 1.39
CA GLY A 45 0.36 7.68 2.36
C GLY A 45 -0.79 8.66 2.19
N LEU A 46 -1.90 8.26 1.56
CA LEU A 46 -3.10 9.10 1.42
C LEU A 46 -3.59 9.61 2.79
N LYS A 47 -3.70 10.93 2.93
CA LYS A 47 -4.16 11.61 4.15
C LYS A 47 -5.59 12.10 4.06
N SER A 48 -6.01 12.61 2.90
CA SER A 48 -7.35 13.18 2.74
C SER A 48 -7.97 12.86 1.37
N ILE A 49 -9.30 12.79 1.34
CA ILE A 49 -10.12 12.65 0.14
C ILE A 49 -11.12 13.81 0.11
N ASN A 50 -11.17 14.54 -1.00
CA ASN A 50 -12.08 15.67 -1.19
C ASN A 50 -12.02 16.70 -0.05
N GLY A 51 -10.81 16.95 0.46
CA GLY A 51 -10.58 17.86 1.60
C GLY A 51 -11.00 17.33 2.96
N LYS A 52 -11.45 16.07 3.06
CA LYS A 52 -11.77 15.40 4.33
C LYS A 52 -10.68 14.42 4.69
N ASP A 53 -10.25 14.43 5.94
CA ASP A 53 -9.26 13.48 6.43
C ASP A 53 -9.80 12.05 6.39
N VAL A 54 -8.93 11.13 5.97
CA VAL A 54 -9.21 9.70 5.99
C VAL A 54 -9.21 9.23 7.45
N SER A 55 -10.39 8.88 7.96
CA SER A 55 -10.54 8.40 9.34
C SER A 55 -9.72 7.14 9.58
N ALA A 56 -9.27 6.93 10.82
CA ALA A 56 -8.55 5.71 11.19
C ALA A 56 -9.42 4.45 11.03
N GLU A 57 -10.74 4.58 11.19
CA GLU A 57 -11.71 3.51 10.95
C GLU A 57 -11.76 3.12 9.46
N LEU A 58 -11.76 4.10 8.56
CA LEU A 58 -11.67 3.86 7.12
C LEU A 58 -10.24 3.43 6.71
N ARG A 59 -9.27 3.44 7.60
CA ARG A 59 -7.96 2.81 7.39
C ARG A 59 -7.90 1.39 7.99
N SER A 60 -8.91 1.03 8.77
CA SER A 60 -8.94 -0.23 9.54
C SER A 60 -9.07 -1.45 8.62
N GLY A 61 -8.66 -2.60 9.13
CA GLY A 61 -8.57 -3.87 8.39
C GLY A 61 -9.89 -4.39 7.81
N THR A 62 -11.04 -3.78 8.14
CA THR A 62 -12.34 -4.10 7.53
C THR A 62 -12.34 -3.92 6.01
N LEU A 63 -11.68 -2.86 5.50
CA LEU A 63 -11.57 -2.62 4.05
C LEU A 63 -10.65 -3.61 3.37
N THR A 64 -9.57 -4.01 4.06
CA THR A 64 -8.71 -5.08 3.60
C THR A 64 -9.54 -6.33 3.38
N LYS A 65 -10.36 -6.76 4.35
CA LYS A 65 -11.23 -7.94 4.18
C LYS A 65 -12.21 -7.83 3.00
N CYS A 66 -12.76 -6.63 2.74
CA CYS A 66 -13.69 -6.42 1.63
C CYS A 66 -13.03 -6.46 0.25
N PHE A 67 -11.76 -6.05 0.13
CA PHE A 67 -11.11 -5.85 -1.16
C PHE A 67 -9.88 -6.75 -1.40
N ASP A 68 -9.46 -7.57 -0.42
CA ASP A 68 -8.26 -8.42 -0.52
C ASP A 68 -8.31 -9.36 -1.74
N SER A 69 -9.49 -9.90 -2.00
CA SER A 69 -9.74 -10.81 -3.13
C SER A 69 -9.60 -10.14 -4.50
N LEU A 70 -9.62 -8.80 -4.58
CA LEU A 70 -9.40 -8.10 -5.86
C LEU A 70 -7.98 -8.30 -6.39
N GLY A 71 -6.99 -8.50 -5.51
CA GLY A 71 -5.65 -8.89 -5.94
C GLY A 71 -5.66 -10.23 -6.68
N TYR A 72 -6.38 -11.21 -6.14
CA TYR A 72 -6.55 -12.53 -6.76
C TYR A 72 -7.31 -12.47 -8.09
N VAL A 73 -8.40 -11.69 -8.16
CA VAL A 73 -9.16 -11.49 -9.41
C VAL A 73 -8.29 -10.83 -10.47
N ALA A 74 -7.56 -9.77 -10.11
CA ALA A 74 -6.64 -9.11 -11.04
C ALA A 74 -5.61 -10.10 -11.59
N LEU A 75 -4.97 -10.90 -10.73
CA LEU A 75 -4.05 -11.97 -11.14
C LEU A 75 -4.72 -13.02 -12.03
N SER A 76 -5.97 -13.38 -11.77
CA SER A 76 -6.72 -14.37 -12.55
C SER A 76 -7.07 -13.87 -13.96
N CYS A 77 -7.19 -12.55 -14.15
CA CYS A 77 -7.45 -11.95 -15.46
C CYS A 77 -6.18 -11.75 -16.30
N LEU A 78 -4.98 -11.98 -15.75
CA LEU A 78 -3.75 -11.84 -16.52
C LEU A 78 -3.55 -13.03 -17.46
N HIS A 79 -3.12 -12.74 -18.70
CA HIS A 79 -2.64 -13.77 -19.62
C HIS A 79 -1.37 -14.44 -19.08
N GLN A 80 -1.17 -15.72 -19.40
CA GLN A 80 -0.06 -16.54 -18.91
C GLN A 80 1.32 -15.89 -19.13
N THR A 81 1.48 -15.15 -20.22
CA THR A 81 2.70 -14.42 -20.58
C THR A 81 3.04 -13.27 -19.62
N ALA A 82 2.03 -12.65 -18.99
CA ALA A 82 2.20 -11.59 -18.01
C ALA A 82 2.40 -12.14 -16.58
N LEU A 83 1.97 -13.39 -16.33
CA LEU A 83 2.14 -14.05 -15.04
C LEU A 83 3.58 -14.51 -14.79
N THR A 84 4.30 -14.98 -15.80
CA THR A 84 5.68 -15.47 -15.65
C THR A 84 6.64 -14.45 -15.00
N PRO A 85 6.71 -13.17 -15.43
CA PRO A 85 7.58 -12.19 -14.79
C PRO A 85 7.14 -11.82 -13.37
N LEU A 86 5.83 -11.82 -13.10
CA LEU A 86 5.30 -11.56 -11.75
C LEU A 86 5.61 -12.71 -10.79
N ALA A 87 5.42 -13.96 -11.23
CA ALA A 87 5.76 -15.15 -10.47
C ALA A 87 7.26 -15.21 -10.17
N LYS A 88 8.12 -14.86 -11.13
CA LYS A 88 9.57 -14.79 -10.93
C LYS A 88 9.94 -13.76 -9.85
N ARG A 89 9.32 -12.57 -9.87
CA ARG A 89 9.53 -11.53 -8.86
C ARG A 89 8.97 -11.89 -7.49
N LEU A 90 7.85 -12.60 -7.44
CA LEU A 90 7.27 -13.06 -6.19
C LEU A 90 8.12 -14.18 -5.56
N HIS A 91 8.64 -15.11 -6.37
CA HIS A 91 9.53 -16.17 -5.91
C HIS A 91 10.85 -15.62 -5.36
N THR A 92 11.39 -14.54 -5.95
CA THR A 92 12.60 -13.88 -5.41
C THR A 92 12.38 -13.21 -4.05
N LEU A 93 11.13 -12.96 -3.63
CA LEU A 93 10.81 -12.43 -2.31
C LEU A 93 10.68 -13.54 -1.24
N HIS A 94 10.68 -14.82 -1.63
CA HIS A 94 10.54 -15.97 -0.73
C HIS A 94 11.86 -16.42 -0.06
N CYS A 95 12.90 -15.58 -0.07
CA CYS A 95 14.13 -15.83 0.71
C CYS A 95 14.25 -14.78 1.81
N PHE A 96 13.45 -14.93 2.88
CA PHE A 96 13.60 -14.10 4.09
C PHE A 96 13.63 -14.91 5.40
N CYS A 97 13.58 -16.25 5.37
CA CYS A 97 13.56 -17.04 6.62
C CYS A 97 14.41 -18.32 6.65
N CYS A 98 15.34 -18.56 5.72
CA CYS A 98 16.22 -19.73 5.79
C CYS A 98 17.67 -19.44 6.17
N CYS A 99 17.99 -18.19 6.55
CA CYS A 99 19.32 -17.83 7.04
C CYS A 99 19.26 -17.36 8.49
N SER A 100 18.75 -18.20 9.40
CA SER A 100 19.11 -18.12 10.81
C SER A 100 19.60 -19.49 11.27
N SER A 101 20.93 -19.59 11.24
CA SER A 101 21.80 -20.58 11.89
C SER A 101 21.90 -21.98 11.27
N SER A 102 22.90 -22.10 10.41
CA SER A 102 23.64 -23.33 10.16
C SER A 102 24.31 -23.87 11.45
N SER A 103 24.47 -25.19 11.46
CA SER A 103 25.57 -25.97 12.05
C SER A 103 25.76 -25.97 13.58
N SER A 104 25.41 -27.12 14.17
CA SER A 104 26.28 -27.79 15.14
C SER A 104 26.14 -29.30 14.93
N GLU A 105 27.06 -29.83 14.12
CA GLU A 105 27.50 -31.21 14.19
C GLU A 105 28.18 -31.40 15.55
N ASP A 106 27.74 -32.36 16.35
CA ASP A 106 28.55 -32.88 17.46
C ASP A 106 28.57 -34.39 17.33
N SER A 107 29.72 -34.87 16.86
CA SER A 107 30.06 -36.28 16.77
C SER A 107 30.58 -36.70 18.13
N GLY A 108 29.77 -37.46 18.87
CA GLY A 108 30.20 -38.10 20.11
C GLY A 108 30.89 -39.43 19.82
N ASP A 109 32.22 -39.38 19.70
CA ASP A 109 33.11 -40.53 19.61
C ASP A 109 33.11 -41.41 20.88
N LEU A 110 33.37 -42.69 20.64
CA LEU A 110 33.74 -43.76 21.58
C LEU A 110 34.70 -43.31 22.70
N ILE A 111 34.41 -43.68 23.94
CA ILE A 111 35.42 -43.93 24.99
C ILE A 111 35.03 -45.21 25.76
N ASP A 112 36.06 -46.04 25.97
CA ASP A 112 36.20 -47.34 26.67
C ASP A 112 35.19 -47.66 27.81
#